data_AF-A0A3R9RJW2-F1
#
_entry.id   AF-A0A3R9RJW2-F1
#
_cell.length_a   1.000
_cell.length_b   1.000
_cell.length_c   1.000
_cell.angle_alpha   90.00
_cell.angle_beta   90.00
_cell.angle_gamma   90.00
#
_symmetry.space_group_name_H-M   'P 1'
#
loop_
_entity.id
_entity.type
_entity.pdbx_description
1 polymer ?
#
loop_
_entity_poly.entity_id
_entity_poly.type
_entity_poly.pdbx_seq_one_letter_code
_entity_poly.pdbx_strand_id
1 'polypeptide(L)'
;MEEELRKAEIERVRREIRTVQKQVAYVLANYPKAREDDQYLYIMVLRIFYPQVAQYLKYIPFDILRQMPPFETVTRCRRKLWEKRLYLPENQAVLRKRRRREKAFRKVMPQE
;
A
#
# COMPACT_ATOMS: atom_id res chain seq x y z
N MET A 1 -7.65 25.94 -15.92
CA MET A 1 -6.41 26.02 -16.72
C MET A 1 -5.23 25.28 -16.07
N GLU A 2 -4.59 25.78 -15.01
CA GLU A 2 -3.38 25.14 -14.44
C GLU A 2 -3.66 23.78 -13.73
N GLU A 3 -4.80 23.68 -13.04
CA GLU A 3 -5.22 22.43 -12.38
C GLU A 3 -5.65 21.34 -13.38
N GLU A 4 -6.18 21.73 -14.54
CA GLU A 4 -6.56 20.81 -15.61
C GLU A 4 -5.34 20.27 -16.36
N LEU A 5 -4.36 21.14 -16.63
CA LEU A 5 -3.04 20.75 -17.13
C LEU A 5 -2.37 19.73 -16.21
N ARG A 6 -2.39 20.01 -14.91
CA ARG A 6 -1.81 19.10 -13.89
C ARG A 6 -2.53 17.75 -13.84
N LYS A 7 -3.87 17.74 -13.97
CA LYS A 7 -4.66 16.49 -14.03
C LYS A 7 -4.38 15.69 -15.30
N ALA A 8 -4.29 16.35 -16.45
CA ALA A 8 -3.98 15.70 -17.73
C ALA A 8 -2.58 15.06 -17.74
N GLU A 9 -1.60 15.75 -17.14
CA GLU A 9 -0.24 15.25 -17.02
C GLU A 9 -0.13 14.07 -16.05
N ILE A 10 -0.80 14.12 -14.90
CA ILE A 10 -0.91 12.98 -13.97
C ILE A 10 -1.54 11.77 -14.66
N GLU A 11 -2.59 11.97 -15.45
CA GLU A 11 -3.28 10.90 -16.17
C GLU A 11 -2.39 10.26 -17.25
N ARG A 12 -1.57 11.06 -17.93
CA ARG A 12 -0.57 10.55 -18.88
C ARG A 12 0.49 9.70 -18.17
N VAL A 13 1.08 10.24 -17.10
CA VAL A 13 2.10 9.54 -16.29
C VAL A 13 1.54 8.24 -15.70
N ARG A 14 0.28 8.23 -15.24
CA ARG A 14 -0.41 7.00 -14.78
C ARG A 14 -0.44 5.91 -15.84
N ARG A 15 -0.73 6.25 -17.10
CA ARG A 15 -0.83 5.28 -18.20
C ARG A 15 0.53 4.72 -18.60
N GLU A 16 1.59 5.51 -18.47
CA GLU A 16 2.97 5.12 -18.76
C GLU A 16 3.57 4.24 -17.63
N ILE A 17 3.21 4.51 -16.37
CA ILE A 17 3.74 3.82 -15.20
C ILE A 17 2.88 2.61 -14.80
N ARG A 18 3.21 1.45 -15.36
CA ARG A 18 2.46 0.20 -15.11
C ARG A 18 2.88 -0.58 -13.87
N THR A 19 4.11 -0.42 -13.37
CA THR A 19 4.62 -1.23 -12.25
C THR A 19 4.61 -0.44 -10.94
N VAL A 20 4.26 -1.12 -9.84
CA VAL A 20 4.24 -0.52 -8.49
C VAL A 20 5.61 0.07 -8.14
N GLN A 21 6.70 -0.59 -8.52
CA GLN A 21 8.06 -0.07 -8.27
C GLN A 21 8.29 1.30 -8.92
N LYS A 22 7.84 1.49 -10.17
CA LYS A 22 7.98 2.78 -10.86
C LYS A 22 7.04 3.83 -10.26
N GLN A 23 5.85 3.44 -9.78
CA GLN A 23 4.94 4.34 -9.06
C GLN A 23 5.58 4.85 -7.76
N VAL A 24 6.19 3.95 -7.00
CA VAL A 24 6.94 4.29 -5.78
C VAL A 24 8.09 5.23 -6.10
N ALA A 25 8.90 4.92 -7.13
CA ALA A 25 10.01 5.78 -7.55
C ALA A 25 9.54 7.19 -7.92
N TYR A 26 8.42 7.31 -8.65
CA TYR A 26 7.82 8.61 -8.97
C TYR A 26 7.43 9.39 -7.71
N VAL A 27 6.79 8.75 -6.72
CA VAL A 27 6.40 9.44 -5.48
C VAL A 27 7.62 9.88 -4.68
N LEU A 28 8.64 9.03 -4.54
CA LEU A 28 9.87 9.37 -3.82
C LEU A 28 10.66 10.51 -4.50
N ALA A 29 10.61 10.60 -5.83
CA ALA A 29 11.24 11.69 -6.57
C ALA A 29 10.54 13.03 -6.34
N ASN A 30 9.20 13.04 -6.36
CA ASN A 30 8.39 14.27 -6.35
C ASN A 30 7.94 14.73 -4.95
N TYR A 31 7.91 13.84 -3.96
CA TYR A 31 7.45 14.13 -2.61
C TYR A 31 8.51 13.72 -1.58
N PRO A 32 9.45 14.62 -1.21
CA PRO A 32 10.57 14.28 -0.32
C PRO A 32 10.15 13.69 1.03
N LYS A 33 9.07 14.19 1.63
CA LYS A 33 8.53 13.67 2.91
C LYS A 33 8.12 12.19 2.83
N ALA A 34 7.85 11.65 1.65
CA ALA A 34 7.52 10.23 1.45
C ALA A 34 8.75 9.31 1.59
N ARG A 35 9.97 9.86 1.65
CA ARG A 35 11.18 9.09 1.90
C ARG A 35 11.36 8.74 3.38
N GLU A 36 10.75 9.53 4.25
CA GLU A 36 10.91 9.42 5.71
C GLU A 36 9.77 8.61 6.36
N ASP A 37 8.68 8.39 5.64
CA ASP A 37 7.48 7.75 6.17
C ASP A 37 6.80 6.85 5.10
N ASP A 38 6.88 5.53 5.33
CA ASP A 38 6.30 4.51 4.45
C ASP A 38 4.77 4.59 4.35
N GLN A 39 4.11 5.05 5.41
CA GLN A 39 2.65 5.17 5.44
C GLN A 39 2.21 6.36 4.58
N TYR A 40 2.96 7.47 4.65
CA TYR A 40 2.77 8.60 3.77
C TYR A 40 3.05 8.24 2.31
N LEU A 41 4.14 7.52 2.04
CA LEU A 41 4.46 6.98 0.71
C LEU A 41 3.31 6.16 0.14
N TYR A 42 2.79 5.21 0.91
CA TYR A 42 1.70 4.35 0.49
C TYR A 42 0.44 5.15 0.12
N ILE A 43 0.05 6.12 0.96
CA ILE A 43 -1.12 6.97 0.71
C ILE A 43 -0.94 7.83 -0.53
N MET A 44 0.26 8.38 -0.74
CA MET A 44 0.57 9.16 -1.93
C MET A 44 0.51 8.33 -3.20
N VAL A 45 1.01 7.08 -3.17
CA VAL A 45 0.86 6.14 -4.30
C VAL A 45 -0.62 5.88 -4.61
N LEU A 46 -1.45 5.61 -3.59
CA LEU A 46 -2.89 5.41 -3.79
C LEU A 46 -3.57 6.65 -4.38
N ARG A 47 -3.30 7.82 -3.81
CA ARG A 47 -3.90 9.09 -4.27
C ARG A 47 -3.50 9.43 -5.70
N ILE A 48 -2.23 9.20 -6.05
CA ILE A 48 -1.65 9.58 -7.33
C ILE A 48 -1.93 8.55 -8.40
N PHE A 49 -2.04 7.25 -8.13
CA PHE A 49 -2.18 6.23 -9.19
C PHE A 49 -3.52 5.48 -9.19
N TYR A 50 -4.32 5.60 -8.12
CA TYR A 50 -5.60 4.89 -7.97
C TYR A 50 -6.74 5.88 -7.73
N PRO A 51 -7.20 6.63 -8.75
CA PRO A 51 -8.19 7.69 -8.60
C PRO A 51 -9.52 7.22 -7.99
N GLN A 52 -9.93 6.00 -8.32
CA GLN A 52 -11.12 5.34 -7.77
C GLN A 52 -11.04 5.12 -6.25
N VAL A 53 -9.82 5.07 -5.70
CA VAL A 53 -9.56 5.00 -4.26
C VAL A 53 -9.37 6.40 -3.69
N ALA A 54 -8.69 7.28 -4.44
CA ALA A 54 -8.41 8.65 -4.04
C ALA A 54 -9.67 9.45 -3.69
N GLN A 55 -10.79 9.21 -4.38
CA GLN A 55 -12.08 9.87 -4.08
C GLN A 55 -12.59 9.62 -2.65
N TYR A 56 -12.21 8.49 -2.04
CA TYR A 56 -12.56 8.14 -0.66
C TYR A 56 -11.49 8.58 0.35
N LEU A 57 -10.28 8.86 -0.13
CA LEU A 57 -9.14 9.31 0.66
C LEU A 57 -9.07 10.84 0.66
N LYS A 58 -9.84 11.45 1.56
CA LYS A 58 -9.74 12.89 1.85
C LYS A 58 -8.32 13.26 2.28
N TYR A 59 -7.98 14.55 2.16
CA TYR A 59 -6.68 15.03 2.61
C TYR A 59 -6.47 14.72 4.10
N ILE A 60 -5.34 14.09 4.42
CA ILE A 60 -4.91 13.80 5.79
C ILE A 60 -3.62 14.61 6.03
N PRO A 61 -3.60 15.54 7.01
CA PRO A 61 -2.39 16.24 7.40
C PRO A 61 -1.29 15.26 7.84
N PHE A 62 -0.04 15.56 7.48
CA PHE A 62 1.10 14.68 7.77
C PHE A 62 1.28 14.40 9.27
N ASP A 63 1.06 15.38 10.13
CA ASP A 63 1.22 15.22 11.58
C ASP A 63 0.13 14.33 12.19
N ILE A 64 -1.07 14.33 11.59
CA ILE A 64 -2.16 13.40 11.97
C ILE A 64 -1.84 12.00 11.43
N LEU A 65 -1.26 11.91 10.24
CA LEU A 65 -0.85 10.64 9.65
C LEU A 65 0.10 9.87 10.55
N ARG A 66 1.09 10.55 11.11
CA ARG A 66 2.10 9.99 12.01
C ARG A 66 1.53 9.50 13.35
N GLN A 67 0.34 9.96 13.73
CA GLN A 67 -0.34 9.50 14.94
C GLN A 67 -1.11 8.19 14.72
N MET A 68 -1.35 7.80 13.47
CA MET A 68 -2.03 6.54 13.16
C MET A 68 -1.10 5.34 13.32
N PRO A 69 -1.64 4.16 13.73
CA PRO A 69 -0.83 2.96 13.77
C PRO A 69 -0.36 2.58 12.35
N PRO A 70 0.93 2.23 12.18
CA PRO A 70 1.46 1.78 10.90
C PRO A 70 0.73 0.53 10.39
N PHE A 71 0.59 0.43 9.05
CA PHE A 71 -0.07 -0.71 8.42
C PHE A 71 0.56 -2.06 8.80
N GLU A 72 1.89 -2.12 8.92
CA GLU A 72 2.60 -3.33 9.35
C GLU A 72 2.27 -3.69 10.81
N THR A 73 2.14 -2.70 11.70
CA THR A 73 1.72 -2.91 13.09
C THR A 73 0.34 -3.54 13.16
N VAL A 74 -0.64 -2.98 12.42
CA VAL A 74 -1.99 -3.55 12.33
C VAL A 74 -1.94 -4.97 11.75
N THR A 75 -1.13 -5.19 10.72
CA THR A 75 -0.95 -6.50 10.08
C THR A 75 -0.35 -7.53 11.03
N ARG A 76 0.63 -7.15 11.85
CA ARG A 76 1.24 -8.02 12.88
C ARG A 76 0.24 -8.36 13.99
N CYS A 77 -0.50 -7.37 14.49
CA CYS A 77 -1.57 -7.61 15.47
C CYS A 77 -2.61 -8.61 14.94
N ARG A 78 -3.05 -8.44 13.68
CA ARG A 78 -3.96 -9.39 13.02
C ARG A 78 -3.39 -10.81 12.95
N ARG A 79 -2.10 -10.97 12.63
CA ARG A 79 -1.43 -12.30 12.61
C ARG A 79 -1.48 -12.96 14.00
N LYS A 80 -1.16 -12.21 15.06
CA LYS A 80 -1.25 -12.70 16.46
C LYS A 80 -2.67 -13.10 16.86
N LEU A 81 -3.69 -12.37 16.43
CA LEU A 81 -5.09 -12.76 16.69
C LEU A 81 -5.45 -14.08 15.99
N TRP A 82 -4.97 -14.31 14.77
CA TRP A 82 -5.19 -15.56 14.06
C TRP A 82 -4.46 -16.76 14.67
N GLU A 83 -3.27 -16.58 15.23
CA GLU A 83 -2.56 -17.62 15.99
C GLU A 83 -3.41 -18.11 17.17
N LYS A 84 -4.16 -17.19 17.80
CA LYS A 84 -5.14 -17.48 18.85
C LYS A 84 -6.49 -18.00 18.33
N ARG A 85 -6.62 -18.27 17.03
CA ARG A 85 -7.86 -18.66 16.32
C ARG A 85 -9.02 -17.65 16.45
N LEU A 86 -8.73 -16.39 16.72
CA LEU A 86 -9.72 -15.32 16.78
C LEU A 86 -9.86 -14.63 15.41
N TYR A 87 -11.08 -14.25 15.02
CA TYR A 87 -11.38 -13.47 13.80
C TYR A 87 -10.75 -14.04 12.52
N LEU A 88 -10.83 -15.37 12.35
CA LEU A 88 -10.31 -16.04 11.16
C LEU A 88 -11.12 -15.60 9.91
N PRO A 89 -10.48 -15.54 8.73
CA PRO A 89 -11.19 -15.28 7.48
C PRO A 89 -12.29 -16.33 7.25
N GLU A 90 -13.52 -15.88 7.05
CA GLU A 90 -14.67 -16.75 6.77
C GLU A 90 -14.54 -17.45 5.42
N ASN A 91 -13.90 -16.78 4.45
CA ASN A 91 -13.71 -17.33 3.11
C ASN A 91 -12.55 -18.34 3.06
N GLN A 92 -12.89 -19.62 2.89
CA GLN A 92 -11.93 -20.71 2.80
C GLN A 92 -10.96 -20.62 1.60
N ALA A 93 -11.35 -19.98 0.49
CA ALA A 93 -10.47 -19.80 -0.66
C ALA A 93 -9.28 -18.88 -0.33
N VAL A 94 -9.51 -17.86 0.51
CA VAL A 94 -8.45 -16.95 1.00
C VAL A 94 -7.43 -17.72 1.84
N LEU A 95 -7.92 -18.61 2.71
CA LEU A 95 -7.06 -19.47 3.54
C LEU A 95 -6.23 -20.42 2.67
N ARG A 96 -6.83 -21.07 1.67
CA ARG A 96 -6.13 -21.96 0.74
C ARG A 96 -5.04 -21.23 -0.04
N LYS A 97 -5.34 -20.04 -0.57
CA LYS A 97 -4.38 -19.20 -1.31
C LYS A 97 -3.18 -18.81 -0.44
N ARG A 98 -3.42 -18.43 0.82
CA ARG A 98 -2.36 -18.10 1.78
C ARG A 98 -1.46 -19.29 2.08
N ARG A 99 -2.04 -20.46 2.39
CA ARG A 99 -1.26 -21.69 2.61
C ARG A 99 -0.40 -22.07 1.41
N ARG A 100 -0.93 -21.94 0.19
CA ARG A 100 -0.17 -22.22 -1.04
C ARG A 100 1.05 -21.30 -1.17
N ARG A 101 0.86 -20.00 -0.93
CA ARG A 101 1.95 -19.01 -1.02
C ARG A 101 3.00 -19.22 0.06
N GLU A 102 2.58 -19.52 1.28
CA GLU A 102 3.48 -19.85 2.39
C GLU A 102 4.33 -21.09 2.07
N LYS A 103 3.71 -22.17 1.58
CA LYS A 103 4.44 -23.37 1.16
C LYS A 103 5.46 -23.07 0.05
N ALA A 104 5.09 -22.25 -0.93
CA ALA A 104 6.02 -21.84 -1.99
C ALA A 104 7.19 -21.03 -1.42
N PHE A 105 6.91 -20.10 -0.50
CA PHE A 105 7.94 -19.27 0.12
C PHE A 105 8.93 -20.10 0.95
N ARG A 106 8.43 -21.05 1.76
CA ARG A 106 9.27 -21.98 2.54
C ARG A 106 10.18 -22.87 1.68
N LYS A 107 9.81 -23.14 0.42
CA LYS A 107 10.62 -23.94 -0.51
C LYS A 107 11.76 -23.14 -1.14
N VAL A 108 11.63 -21.82 -1.21
CA VAL A 108 12.58 -20.94 -1.91
C VAL A 108 13.51 -20.23 -0.93
N MET A 109 13.09 -20.03 0.32
CA MET A 109 13.99 -19.53 1.35
C MET A 109 14.95 -20.63 1.85
N PRO A 110 16.27 -20.36 1.92
CA PRO A 110 17.20 -21.22 2.64
C PRO A 110 16.74 -21.36 4.10
N GLN A 111 16.81 -22.57 4.64
CA GLN A 111 16.74 -22.74 6.08
C GLN A 111 18.15 -22.50 6.62
N GLU A 112 18.34 -21.35 7.26
CA GLU A 112 19.50 -21.09 8.11
C GLU A 112 19.43 -21.92 9.39
#